data_AF-A0AAX2RCS6-F1
#
_entry.id   AF-A0AAX2RCS6-F1
#
_cell.length_a   1.000
_cell.length_b   1.000
_cell.length_c   1.000
_cell.angle_alpha   90.00
_cell.angle_beta   90.00
_cell.angle_gamma   90.00
#
_symmetry.space_group_name_H-M   'P 1'
#
loop_
_entity.id
_entity.type
_entity.pdbx_description
1 polymer ?
#
loop_
_entity_poly.entity_id
_entity_poly.type
_entity_poly.pdbx_seq_one_letter_code
_entity_poly.pdbx_strand_id
1 'polypeptide(L)'
;MNHIVRSVFEVISVSLDVGPSYQAYSRGERWNGWECPYFTIEEAMKLLNHPYLHGLRYDAEGDKFIMDDGDGEDFYDTVFGSQVVHVDGNPIKVYAIGAFGWCWNKDD
;
A
#
# COMPACT_ATOMS: atom_id res chain seq x y z
N MET A 1 29.75 -12.64 -12.10
CA MET A 1 29.27 -12.44 -10.71
C MET A 1 27.76 -12.30 -10.78
N ASN A 2 27.02 -13.36 -10.41
CA ASN A 2 25.56 -13.29 -10.35
C ASN A 2 25.19 -12.59 -9.05
N HIS A 3 24.85 -11.31 -9.14
CA HIS A 3 24.11 -10.66 -8.07
C HIS A 3 22.71 -11.26 -8.07
N ILE A 4 22.49 -12.28 -7.26
CA ILE A 4 21.14 -12.64 -6.84
C ILE A 4 20.70 -11.48 -5.96
N VAL A 5 20.12 -10.45 -6.56
CA VAL A 5 19.33 -9.47 -5.81
C VAL A 5 18.16 -10.29 -5.28
N ARG A 6 18.29 -10.81 -4.07
CA ARG A 6 17.13 -11.29 -3.33
C ARG A 6 16.29 -10.03 -3.16
N SER A 7 15.17 -9.93 -3.88
CA SER A 7 14.15 -8.92 -3.64
C SER A 7 13.55 -9.20 -2.27
N VAL A 8 14.26 -8.78 -1.23
CA VAL A 8 13.82 -8.88 0.16
C VAL A 8 12.86 -7.71 0.39
N PHE A 9 11.71 -8.02 0.97
CA PHE A 9 10.83 -7.00 1.47
C PHE A 9 11.40 -6.46 2.77
N GLU A 10 11.55 -5.15 2.86
CA GLU A 10 11.95 -4.43 4.07
C GLU A 10 10.74 -3.72 4.66
N VAL A 11 10.73 -3.55 5.98
CA VAL A 11 9.75 -2.70 6.66
C VAL A 11 10.18 -1.25 6.49
N ILE A 12 9.27 -0.40 6.01
CA ILE A 12 9.45 1.04 5.85
C ILE A 12 8.33 1.80 6.55
N SER A 13 8.60 3.04 6.91
CA SER A 13 7.57 4.01 7.32
C SER A 13 7.21 4.87 6.11
N VAL A 14 5.91 5.03 5.85
CA VAL A 14 5.42 5.89 4.77
C VAL A 14 4.31 6.83 5.21
N SER A 15 4.25 8.00 4.59
CA SER A 15 3.21 9.01 4.82
C SER A 15 2.63 9.52 3.49
N LEU A 16 1.37 9.95 3.51
CA LEU A 16 0.69 10.52 2.35
C LEU A 16 0.45 12.01 2.61
N ASP A 17 1.25 12.87 1.96
CA ASP A 17 1.24 14.33 2.10
C ASP A 17 1.25 14.84 3.55
N VAL A 18 0.08 14.94 4.19
CA VAL A 18 -0.06 15.30 5.61
C VAL A 18 -0.89 14.26 6.34
N GLY A 19 -0.45 13.89 7.54
CA GLY A 19 -1.10 12.84 8.34
C GLY A 19 -0.08 12.04 9.14
N PRO A 20 -0.52 10.94 9.77
CA PRO A 20 0.38 10.02 10.42
C PRO A 20 1.17 9.19 9.41
N SER A 21 2.26 8.62 9.87
CA SER A 21 3.01 7.59 9.15
C SER A 21 2.45 6.19 9.41
N TYR A 22 2.65 5.31 8.44
CA TYR A 22 2.18 3.94 8.44
C TYR A 22 3.33 2.98 8.17
N GLN A 23 3.30 1.81 8.82
CA GLN A 23 4.28 0.78 8.52
C GLN A 23 3.85 -0.01 7.27
N ALA A 24 4.79 -0.26 6.38
CA ALA A 24 4.55 -1.03 5.17
C ALA A 24 5.75 -1.89 4.83
N TYR A 25 5.54 -2.90 4.00
CA TYR A 25 6.61 -3.60 3.32
C TYR A 25 6.93 -2.89 2.01
N SER A 26 8.20 -2.84 1.63
CA SER A 26 8.64 -2.37 0.32
C SER A 26 9.74 -3.27 -0.20
N ARG A 27 9.78 -3.43 -1.52
CA ARG A 27 10.83 -4.15 -2.24
C ARG A 27 11.85 -3.19 -2.88
N GLY A 28 11.83 -1.92 -2.45
CA GLY A 28 12.57 -0.82 -3.06
C GLY A 28 11.94 -0.31 -4.35
N GLU A 29 10.69 -0.69 -4.63
CA GLU A 29 9.96 -0.26 -5.83
C GLU A 29 9.49 1.18 -5.69
N ARG A 30 9.64 1.94 -6.78
CA ARG A 30 9.22 3.33 -6.85
C ARG A 30 8.45 3.62 -8.12
N TRP A 31 7.47 4.52 -8.01
CA TRP A 31 6.72 5.06 -9.13
C TRP A 31 6.85 6.59 -9.13
N ASN A 32 7.42 7.15 -10.18
CA ASN A 32 7.74 8.59 -10.27
C ASN A 32 8.54 9.14 -9.07
N GLY A 33 9.37 8.29 -8.45
CA GLY A 33 10.19 8.65 -7.29
C GLY A 33 9.56 8.35 -5.92
N TRP A 34 8.27 8.04 -5.88
CA TRP A 34 7.51 7.73 -4.68
C TRP A 34 7.53 6.24 -4.35
N GLU A 35 7.42 5.87 -3.07
CA GLU A 35 7.45 4.46 -2.67
C GLU A 35 6.19 3.71 -3.13
N CYS A 36 6.35 2.41 -3.37
CA CYS A 36 5.24 1.49 -3.65
C CYS A 36 5.02 0.55 -2.45
N PRO A 37 4.33 1.02 -1.38
CA PRO A 37 4.18 0.27 -0.15
C PRO A 37 3.15 -0.87 -0.23
N TYR A 38 3.35 -1.86 0.62
CA TYR A 38 2.48 -3.01 0.82
C TYR A 38 2.11 -3.14 2.30
N PHE A 39 0.87 -2.84 2.65
CA PHE A 39 0.41 -2.74 4.03
C PHE A 39 -0.13 -4.08 4.53
N THR A 40 0.10 -4.45 5.80
CA THR A 40 -0.67 -5.55 6.42
C THR A 40 -2.12 -5.12 6.63
N ILE A 41 -3.00 -6.06 6.99
CA ILE A 41 -4.39 -5.71 7.32
C ILE A 41 -4.46 -4.71 8.48
N GLU A 42 -3.61 -4.85 9.50
CA GLU A 42 -3.60 -3.98 10.67
C GLU A 42 -3.24 -2.53 10.29
N GLU A 43 -2.25 -2.33 9.44
CA GLU A 43 -1.85 -1.00 8.96
C GLU A 43 -2.84 -0.43 7.94
N ALA A 44 -3.33 -1.27 7.02
CA ALA A 44 -4.33 -0.89 6.03
C ALA A 44 -5.64 -0.42 6.68
N MET A 45 -6.06 -1.03 7.79
CA MET A 45 -7.24 -0.58 8.54
C MET A 45 -7.06 0.81 9.17
N LYS A 46 -5.83 1.23 9.48
CA LYS A 46 -5.56 2.60 9.96
C LYS A 46 -5.72 3.63 8.85
N LEU A 47 -5.44 3.26 7.60
CA LEU A 47 -5.61 4.14 6.43
C LEU A 47 -7.06 4.58 6.23
N LEU A 48 -8.03 3.78 6.68
CA LEU A 48 -9.46 4.13 6.64
C LEU A 48 -9.80 5.43 7.39
N ASN A 49 -8.94 5.86 8.31
CA ASN A 49 -9.10 7.09 9.08
C ASN A 49 -8.18 8.22 8.59
N HIS A 50 -7.47 8.03 7.47
CA HIS A 50 -6.58 9.07 6.95
C HIS A 50 -7.38 10.26 6.41
N PRO A 51 -6.98 11.51 6.72
CA PRO A 51 -7.73 12.71 6.31
C PRO A 51 -7.94 12.90 4.81
N TYR A 52 -7.16 12.23 3.96
CA TYR A 52 -7.27 12.32 2.49
C TYR A 52 -7.84 11.06 1.83
N LEU A 53 -8.11 10.00 2.60
CA LEU A 53 -8.56 8.72 2.05
C LEU A 53 -10.04 8.47 2.36
N HIS A 54 -10.89 9.49 2.19
CA HIS A 54 -12.31 9.44 2.56
C HIS A 54 -13.13 8.37 1.80
N GLY A 55 -12.73 8.04 0.56
CA GLY A 55 -13.38 7.01 -0.24
C GLY A 55 -12.87 5.58 0.04
N LEU A 56 -11.84 5.43 0.89
CA LEU A 56 -11.24 4.13 1.15
C LEU A 56 -12.12 3.32 2.11
N ARG A 57 -12.49 2.12 1.68
CA ARG A 57 -13.28 1.16 2.47
C ARG A 57 -12.72 -0.25 2.36
N TYR A 58 -12.98 -1.07 3.37
CA TYR A 58 -12.64 -2.49 3.36
C TYR A 58 -13.87 -3.33 3.05
N ASP A 59 -13.77 -4.18 2.04
CA ASP A 59 -14.75 -5.22 1.72
C ASP A 59 -14.24 -6.57 2.28
N ALA A 60 -14.83 -6.98 3.40
CA ALA A 60 -14.44 -8.20 4.10
C ALA A 60 -14.83 -9.48 3.34
N GLU A 61 -15.91 -9.46 2.54
CA GLU A 61 -16.31 -10.61 1.73
C GLU A 61 -15.31 -10.85 0.60
N GLY A 62 -14.82 -9.76 0.00
CA GLY A 62 -13.84 -9.79 -1.07
C GLY A 62 -12.36 -9.81 -0.64
N ASP A 63 -12.06 -9.72 0.67
CA ASP A 63 -10.70 -9.53 1.21
C ASP A 63 -9.90 -8.45 0.45
N LYS A 64 -10.49 -7.26 0.31
CA LYS A 64 -9.95 -6.18 -0.52
C LYS A 64 -10.29 -4.80 0.02
N PHE A 65 -9.40 -3.84 -0.22
CA PHE A 65 -9.69 -2.43 -0.04
C PHE A 65 -10.17 -1.83 -1.36
N ILE A 66 -11.07 -0.87 -1.28
CA ILE A 66 -11.63 -0.19 -2.44
C ILE A 66 -11.56 1.30 -2.17
N MET A 67 -10.96 2.05 -3.07
CA MET A 67 -11.01 3.51 -3.07
C MET A 67 -12.04 3.97 -4.09
N ASP A 68 -13.03 4.71 -3.61
CA ASP A 68 -13.89 5.53 -4.45
C ASP A 68 -13.17 6.88 -4.70
N ASP A 69 -12.63 7.05 -5.91
CA ASP A 69 -11.88 8.24 -6.33
C ASP A 69 -12.81 9.42 -6.74
N GLY A 70 -14.07 9.40 -6.29
CA GLY A 70 -15.17 10.26 -6.74
C GLY A 70 -14.84 11.74 -6.99
N ASP A 71 -14.91 12.12 -8.27
CA ASP A 71 -15.59 13.33 -8.78
C ASP A 71 -15.64 13.28 -10.34
N GLY A 72 -16.60 12.52 -10.89
CA GLY A 72 -16.90 12.50 -12.33
C GLY A 72 -17.65 11.24 -12.81
N GLU A 73 -18.36 11.33 -13.95
CA GLU A 73 -19.16 10.23 -14.54
C GLU A 73 -18.33 9.02 -15.05
N ASP A 74 -16.99 9.11 -15.06
CA ASP A 74 -16.08 8.14 -15.69
C ASP A 74 -15.04 7.51 -14.74
N PHE A 75 -15.13 7.71 -13.42
CA PHE A 75 -14.18 7.10 -12.49
C PHE A 75 -14.65 5.71 -12.01
N TYR A 76 -13.73 4.74 -12.07
CA TYR A 76 -13.93 3.39 -11.57
C TYR A 76 -13.32 3.26 -10.18
N ASP A 77 -13.98 2.49 -9.31
CA ASP A 77 -13.42 2.04 -8.03
C ASP A 77 -12.01 1.45 -8.22
N THR A 78 -11.02 2.02 -7.54
CA THR A 78 -9.68 1.43 -7.49
C THR A 78 -9.67 0.30 -6.46
N VAL A 79 -9.42 -0.93 -6.90
CA VAL A 79 -9.46 -2.13 -6.04
C VAL A 79 -8.05 -2.59 -5.66
N PHE A 80 -7.81 -2.73 -4.37
CA PHE A 80 -6.57 -3.26 -3.79
C PHE A 80 -6.86 -4.61 -3.11
N GLY A 81 -6.76 -5.68 -3.91
CA GLY A 81 -6.93 -7.06 -3.42
C GLY A 81 -5.79 -7.50 -2.50
N SER A 82 -6.08 -8.46 -1.62
CA SER A 82 -5.03 -9.09 -0.82
C SER A 82 -4.05 -9.87 -1.70
N GLN A 83 -2.80 -9.90 -1.27
CA GLN A 83 -1.73 -10.67 -1.89
C GLN A 83 -0.78 -11.21 -0.81
N VAL A 84 -0.01 -12.24 -1.15
CA VAL A 84 0.97 -12.85 -0.23
C VAL A 84 2.37 -12.52 -0.70
N VAL A 85 3.14 -11.87 0.17
CA VAL A 85 4.58 -11.64 -0.01
C VAL A 85 5.37 -12.53 0.94
N HIS A 86 6.63 -12.81 0.63
CA HIS A 86 7.49 -13.62 1.50
C HIS A 86 8.58 -12.74 2.12
N VAL A 87 8.55 -12.63 3.45
CA VAL A 87 9.52 -11.85 4.25
C VAL A 87 10.28 -12.84 5.10
N ASP A 88 11.60 -12.96 4.89
CA ASP A 88 12.45 -13.96 5.57
C ASP A 88 11.91 -15.39 5.52
N GLY A 89 11.25 -15.75 4.41
CA GLY A 89 10.63 -17.06 4.20
C GLY A 89 9.24 -17.23 4.83
N ASN A 90 8.73 -16.23 5.54
CA ASN A 90 7.39 -16.25 6.11
C ASN A 90 6.39 -15.60 5.13
N PRO A 91 5.25 -16.25 4.83
CA PRO A 91 4.20 -15.65 4.03
C PRO A 91 3.46 -14.58 4.84
N ILE A 92 3.44 -13.34 4.35
CA ILE A 92 2.74 -12.20 4.94
C ILE A 92 1.66 -11.75 3.97
N LYS A 93 0.42 -11.65 4.44
CA LYS A 93 -0.69 -11.07 3.67
C LYS A 93 -0.58 -9.54 3.69
N VAL A 94 -0.62 -8.93 2.51
CA VAL A 94 -0.50 -7.48 2.35
C VAL A 94 -1.47 -6.95 1.28
N TYR A 95 -1.66 -5.64 1.26
CA TYR A 95 -2.49 -4.90 0.32
C TYR A 95 -1.67 -3.74 -0.26
N ALA A 96 -1.64 -3.64 -1.59
CA ALA A 96 -0.85 -2.65 -2.33
C ALA A 96 -1.58 -1.30 -2.46
N ILE A 97 -2.05 -0.73 -1.35
CA ILE A 97 -2.94 0.44 -1.34
C ILE A 97 -2.18 1.68 -1.83
N GLY A 98 -2.58 2.19 -3.00
CA GLY A 98 -1.93 3.32 -3.65
C GLY A 98 -0.55 3.05 -4.24
N ALA A 99 -0.03 1.81 -4.15
CA ALA A 99 1.23 1.47 -4.79
C ALA A 99 1.11 1.69 -6.32
N PHE A 100 2.13 2.32 -6.92
CA PHE A 100 2.14 2.67 -8.35
C PHE A 100 1.04 3.65 -8.80
N GLY A 101 0.34 4.31 -7.88
CA GLY A 101 -0.72 5.28 -8.21
C GLY A 101 -0.71 6.54 -7.36
N TRP A 102 -0.19 6.47 -6.12
CA TRP A 102 -0.17 7.58 -5.16
C TRP A 102 1.25 7.94 -4.72
N CYS A 103 1.39 9.13 -4.15
CA CYS A 103 2.66 9.71 -3.72
C CYS A 103 2.99 9.36 -2.26
N TRP A 104 3.38 8.11 -1.99
CA TRP A 104 3.84 7.71 -0.65
C TRP A 104 5.27 8.19 -0.39
N ASN A 105 5.44 9.14 0.54
CA ASN A 105 6.75 9.56 1.05
C ASN A 105 7.33 8.45 1.93
N LYS A 106 8.63 8.18 1.81
CA LYS A 106 9.35 7.41 2.82
C LYS A 106 9.72 8.35 3.96
N ASP A 107 9.41 7.97 5.19
CA ASP A 107 9.94 8.68 6.37
C ASP A 107 11.30 8.07 6.77
N ASP A 108 12.18 8.93 7.28
CA ASP A 108 13.52 8.54 7.77
C ASP A 108 13.51 7.90 9.17
#